data_AF-A0A2V9QNT0-F1
#
_entry.id   AF-A0A2V9QNT0-F1
#
_cell.length_a   1.000
_cell.length_b   1.000
_cell.length_c   1.000
_cell.angle_alpha   90.00
_cell.angle_beta   90.00
_cell.angle_gamma   90.00
#
_symmetry.space_group_name_H-M   'P 1'
#
loop_
_entity.id
_entity.type
_entity.pdbx_description
1 polymer ?
#
loop_
_entity_poly.entity_id
_entity_poly.type
_entity_poly.pdbx_seq_one_letter_code
_entity_poly.pdbx_strand_id
1 'polypeptide(L)'
;MLSHLPSQLGSPGISFKCATNDGWERFVRGILVKKGLWPKWLLHALLSTFWWGIWGFVVKLGSDKISPRQMQILFMVGMVPLVLATLVRLSFRVDMDRLGITYGVLNGVFTTLGLLAYYAAMQRGPASLVGPVTALFPLVTVVLAFVLLHERINKVQMAGVVLALLSIFILSM
;
A
#
# COMPACT_ATOMS: atom_id res chain seq x y z
N MET A 1 65.14 -34.28 -38.41
CA MET A 1 64.64 -33.06 -37.74
C MET A 1 63.43 -32.58 -38.52
N LEU A 2 62.21 -33.12 -38.43
CA LEU A 2 61.38 -33.50 -37.28
C LEU A 2 61.31 -32.39 -36.22
N SER A 3 60.29 -31.55 -36.36
CA SER A 3 59.22 -31.25 -35.41
C SER A 3 58.91 -29.76 -35.42
N HIS A 4 57.72 -29.37 -35.88
CA HIS A 4 56.78 -28.53 -35.12
C HIS A 4 55.49 -28.36 -35.95
N LEU A 5 54.53 -29.24 -35.64
CA LEU A 5 53.12 -29.15 -36.00
C LEU A 5 52.43 -27.99 -35.23
N PRO A 6 51.25 -27.54 -35.69
CA PRO A 6 50.49 -26.41 -35.16
C PRO A 6 49.60 -26.82 -33.98
N SER A 7 49.45 -25.95 -32.99
CA SER A 7 48.43 -26.07 -31.94
C SER A 7 47.30 -25.09 -32.17
N GLN A 8 46.23 -25.62 -32.75
CA GLN A 8 44.84 -25.21 -32.55
C GLN A 8 44.57 -24.88 -31.08
N LEU A 9 43.91 -23.75 -30.80
CA LEU A 9 42.82 -23.67 -29.81
C LEU A 9 42.16 -22.30 -29.93
N GLY A 10 41.16 -22.24 -30.81
CA GLY A 10 40.10 -21.26 -30.71
C GLY A 10 39.36 -21.47 -29.39
N SER A 11 39.44 -20.48 -28.50
CA SER A 11 38.45 -20.29 -27.45
C SER A 11 37.50 -19.19 -27.95
N PRO A 12 36.23 -19.51 -28.26
CA PRO A 12 35.20 -18.49 -28.28
C PRO A 12 35.07 -18.05 -26.82
N GLY A 13 35.78 -16.98 -26.46
CA GLY A 13 35.52 -16.26 -25.23
C GLY A 13 34.13 -15.68 -25.34
N ILE A 14 33.13 -16.51 -24.99
CA ILE A 14 31.77 -16.11 -24.71
C ILE A 14 31.90 -15.08 -23.60
N SER A 15 31.91 -13.81 -23.98
CA SER A 15 31.66 -12.71 -23.07
C SER A 15 30.26 -12.94 -22.54
N PHE A 16 30.16 -13.57 -21.38
CA PHE A 16 28.98 -13.49 -20.54
C PHE A 16 28.85 -12.02 -20.13
N LYS A 17 28.27 -11.21 -21.02
CA LYS A 17 27.68 -9.93 -20.66
C LYS A 17 26.59 -10.26 -19.66
N CYS A 18 26.91 -10.11 -18.38
CA CYS A 18 25.96 -10.17 -17.27
C CYS A 18 24.92 -9.06 -17.49
N ALA A 19 23.89 -9.39 -18.26
CA ALA A 19 22.89 -8.45 -18.73
C ALA A 19 21.75 -8.29 -17.72
N THR A 20 22.02 -8.09 -16.43
CA THR A 20 20.92 -7.94 -15.44
C THR A 20 21.30 -7.16 -14.17
N ASN A 21 21.93 -5.99 -14.26
CA ASN A 21 22.02 -5.11 -13.06
C ASN A 21 21.81 -3.61 -13.31
N ASP A 22 21.94 -3.12 -14.54
CA ASP A 22 21.83 -1.68 -14.83
C ASP A 22 20.42 -1.11 -14.59
N GLY A 23 19.37 -1.93 -14.74
CA GLY A 23 18.00 -1.52 -14.47
C GLY A 23 17.70 -1.44 -12.97
N TRP A 24 18.20 -2.42 -12.22
CA TRP A 24 18.04 -2.50 -10.77
C TRP A 24 18.84 -1.40 -10.06
N GLU A 25 20.10 -1.19 -10.45
CA GLU A 25 20.90 -0.10 -9.90
C GLU A 25 20.35 1.28 -10.25
N ARG A 26 19.80 1.50 -11.46
CA ARG A 26 19.15 2.78 -11.80
C ARG A 26 17.84 2.99 -11.06
N PHE A 27 17.04 1.96 -10.84
CA PHE A 27 15.82 2.04 -10.05
C PHE A 27 16.12 2.31 -8.57
N VAL A 28 17.05 1.55 -7.98
CA VAL A 28 17.51 1.72 -6.60
C VAL A 28 18.19 3.08 -6.41
N ARG A 29 19.05 3.52 -7.34
CA ARG A 29 19.61 4.88 -7.30
C ARG A 29 18.54 5.94 -7.56
N GLY A 30 17.52 5.68 -8.35
CA GLY A 30 16.38 6.61 -8.53
C GLY A 30 15.61 6.85 -7.24
N ILE A 31 15.48 5.82 -6.40
CA ILE A 31 14.86 5.89 -5.08
C ILE A 31 15.83 6.50 -4.03
N LEU A 32 17.11 6.13 -4.07
CA LEU A 32 18.09 6.48 -3.03
C LEU A 32 18.86 7.79 -3.27
N VAL A 33 18.97 8.28 -4.53
CA VAL A 33 19.89 9.39 -4.89
C VAL A 33 19.21 10.77 -4.92
N LYS A 34 17.91 10.90 -4.65
CA LYS A 34 17.35 12.21 -4.28
C LYS A 34 17.85 12.61 -2.88
N LYS A 35 19.05 13.19 -2.83
CA LYS A 35 19.61 13.92 -1.68
C LYS A 35 18.54 14.87 -1.11
N GLY A 36 18.14 14.67 0.14
CA GLY A 36 17.04 15.39 0.82
C GLY A 36 16.03 14.49 1.57
N LEU A 37 16.32 13.20 1.67
CA LEU A 37 15.92 12.15 2.64
C LEU A 37 14.48 11.95 3.14
N TRP A 38 13.52 12.87 3.01
CA TRP A 38 12.10 12.56 3.26
C TRP A 38 11.22 13.45 2.40
N PRO A 39 10.81 13.02 1.19
CA PRO A 39 9.89 13.83 0.40
C PRO A 39 8.58 13.98 1.20
N LYS A 40 7.97 15.18 1.19
CA LYS A 40 6.82 15.50 2.05
C LYS A 40 5.73 14.43 1.97
N TRP A 41 5.43 13.90 0.78
CA TRP A 41 4.44 12.83 0.61
C TRP A 41 4.76 11.56 1.41
N LEU A 42 6.05 11.19 1.53
CA LEU A 42 6.49 10.02 2.30
C LEU A 42 6.29 10.25 3.80
N LEU A 43 6.55 11.47 4.27
CA LEU A 43 6.29 11.83 5.66
C LEU A 43 4.78 11.74 5.99
N HIS A 44 3.91 12.20 5.09
CA HIS A 44 2.45 12.07 5.26
C HIS A 44 2.02 10.60 5.24
N ALA A 45 2.60 9.78 4.36
CA ALA A 45 2.35 8.35 4.33
C ALA A 45 2.76 7.66 5.64
N LEU A 46 3.96 7.93 6.15
CA LEU A 46 4.41 7.37 7.42
C LEU A 46 3.56 7.82 8.61
N LEU A 47 3.21 9.11 8.66
CA LEU A 47 2.34 9.63 9.71
C LEU A 47 0.95 8.98 9.63
N SER A 48 0.44 8.76 8.42
CA SER A 48 -0.82 8.05 8.23
C SER A 48 -0.73 6.60 8.72
N THR A 49 0.34 5.87 8.40
CA THR A 49 0.55 4.49 8.85
C THR A 49 0.60 4.41 10.37
N PHE A 50 1.30 5.35 11.02
CA PHE A 50 1.33 5.44 12.48
C PHE A 50 -0.07 5.62 13.06
N TRP A 51 -0.86 6.55 12.50
CA TRP A 51 -2.21 6.80 12.96
C TRP A 51 -3.16 5.61 12.71
N TRP A 52 -3.03 4.94 11.56
CA TRP A 52 -3.75 3.71 11.24
C TRP A 52 -3.41 2.57 12.21
N GLY A 53 -2.15 2.47 12.66
CA GLY A 53 -1.74 1.50 13.67
C GLY A 53 -2.40 1.75 15.03
N ILE A 54 -2.37 2.99 15.52
CA ILE A 54 -3.07 3.38 16.77
C ILE A 54 -4.56 3.11 16.64
N TRP A 55 -5.16 3.53 15.53
CA TRP A 55 -6.57 3.30 15.26
C TRP A 55 -6.94 1.82 15.32
N GLY A 56 -6.19 0.94 14.65
CA GLY A 56 -6.46 -0.50 14.65
C GLY A 56 -6.39 -1.11 16.05
N PHE A 57 -5.43 -0.67 16.86
CA PHE A 57 -5.31 -1.10 18.26
C PHE A 57 -6.52 -0.66 19.11
N VAL A 58 -6.91 0.62 19.02
CA VAL A 58 -8.10 1.15 19.72
C VAL A 58 -9.36 0.43 19.25
N VAL A 59 -9.46 0.10 17.97
CA VAL A 59 -10.59 -0.65 17.43
C VAL A 59 -10.68 -2.04 18.03
N LYS A 60 -9.56 -2.74 18.17
CA LYS A 60 -9.56 -4.05 18.82
C LYS A 60 -10.07 -3.95 20.26
N LEU A 61 -9.54 -2.99 21.04
CA LEU A 61 -9.98 -2.76 22.42
C LEU A 61 -11.47 -2.44 22.53
N GLY A 62 -12.00 -1.64 21.61
CA GLY A 62 -13.43 -1.29 21.60
C GLY A 62 -14.34 -2.41 21.11
N SER A 63 -13.92 -3.17 20.09
CA SER A 63 -14.73 -4.23 19.47
C SER A 63 -15.03 -5.39 20.43
N ASP A 64 -14.20 -5.57 21.45
CA ASP A 64 -14.40 -6.55 22.52
C ASP A 64 -15.42 -6.08 23.59
N LYS A 65 -15.79 -4.80 23.58
CA LYS A 65 -16.68 -4.18 24.58
C LYS A 65 -18.04 -3.78 24.04
N ILE A 66 -18.12 -3.40 22.77
CA ILE A 66 -19.34 -2.86 22.16
C ILE A 66 -19.65 -3.54 20.82
N SER A 67 -20.92 -3.48 20.39
CA SER A 67 -21.31 -4.05 19.10
C SER A 67 -20.68 -3.27 17.92
N PRO A 68 -20.43 -3.91 16.76
CA PRO A 68 -19.83 -3.27 15.60
C PRO A 68 -20.63 -2.06 15.10
N ARG A 69 -21.97 -2.12 15.22
CA ARG A 69 -22.87 -1.01 14.86
C ARG A 69 -22.69 0.18 15.80
N GLN A 70 -22.55 -0.05 17.10
CA GLN A 70 -22.29 1.02 18.07
C GLN A 70 -20.90 1.63 17.83
N MET A 71 -19.90 0.80 17.57
CA MET A 71 -18.55 1.27 17.22
C MET A 71 -18.57 2.19 16.00
N GLN A 72 -19.33 1.82 14.96
CA GLN A 72 -19.56 2.63 13.76
C GLN A 72 -20.22 3.98 14.07
N ILE A 73 -21.28 3.98 14.87
CA ILE A 73 -21.98 5.22 15.24
C ILE A 73 -21.05 6.14 16.02
N LEU A 74 -20.33 5.60 17.01
CA LEU A 74 -19.40 6.37 17.83
C LEU A 74 -18.22 6.92 17.00
N PHE A 75 -17.72 6.16 16.03
CA PHE A 75 -16.70 6.65 15.10
C PHE A 75 -17.20 7.86 14.29
N MET A 76 -18.43 7.80 13.77
CA MET A 76 -19.03 8.91 13.01
C MET A 76 -19.26 10.14 13.88
N VAL A 77 -19.76 9.94 15.11
CA VAL A 77 -19.92 11.03 16.09
C VAL A 77 -18.57 11.66 16.44
N GLY A 78 -17.54 10.83 16.66
CA GLY A 78 -16.18 11.28 16.96
C GLY A 78 -15.52 12.06 15.82
N MET A 79 -15.95 11.87 14.58
CA MET A 79 -15.46 12.63 13.42
C MET A 79 -16.10 14.02 13.29
N VAL A 80 -17.26 14.26 13.88
CA VAL A 80 -17.98 15.55 13.75
C VAL A 80 -17.12 16.76 14.16
N PRO A 81 -16.43 16.77 15.32
CA PRO A 81 -15.58 17.90 15.69
C PRO A 81 -14.43 18.14 14.70
N LEU A 82 -13.85 17.07 14.14
CA LEU A 82 -12.75 17.18 13.19
C LEU A 82 -13.23 17.77 11.85
N VAL A 83 -14.40 17.33 11.37
CA VAL A 83 -15.03 17.88 10.16
C VAL A 83 -15.34 19.36 10.36
N LEU A 84 -15.96 19.73 11.49
CA LEU A 84 -16.29 21.13 11.81
C LEU A 84 -15.03 22.00 11.90
N ALA A 85 -13.99 21.53 12.60
CA ALA A 85 -12.72 22.25 12.70
C ALA A 85 -12.06 22.47 11.32
N THR A 86 -12.15 21.47 10.44
CA THR A 86 -11.62 21.56 9.07
C THR A 86 -12.44 22.55 8.22
N LEU A 87 -13.76 22.54 8.33
CA LEU A 87 -14.64 23.49 7.63
C LEU A 87 -14.38 24.94 8.06
N VAL A 88 -14.21 25.17 9.37
CA VAL A 88 -13.86 26.49 9.91
C VAL A 88 -12.50 26.95 9.38
N ARG A 89 -11.49 26.08 9.35
CA ARG A 89 -10.16 26.39 8.78
C ARG A 89 -10.22 26.70 7.28
N LEU A 90 -11.14 26.07 6.56
CA LEU A 90 -11.39 26.35 5.14
C LEU A 90 -12.25 27.61 4.93
N SER A 91 -12.70 28.29 6.00
CA SER A 91 -13.62 29.43 5.90
C SER A 91 -14.87 29.11 5.07
N PHE A 92 -15.34 27.86 5.12
CA PHE A 92 -16.44 27.34 4.31
C PHE A 92 -16.23 27.43 2.78
N ARG A 93 -14.99 27.62 2.32
CA ARG A 93 -14.61 27.59 0.90
C ARG A 93 -14.27 26.17 0.50
N VAL A 94 -15.29 25.41 0.14
CA VAL A 94 -15.14 24.03 -0.35
C VAL A 94 -15.11 24.07 -1.88
N ASP A 95 -14.18 23.35 -2.49
CA ASP A 95 -14.13 23.19 -3.94
C ASP A 95 -15.38 22.44 -4.42
N MET A 96 -16.04 22.96 -5.45
CA MET A 96 -17.32 22.46 -5.97
C MET A 96 -17.15 21.63 -7.24
N ASP A 97 -15.94 21.13 -7.50
CA ASP A 97 -15.72 20.18 -8.58
C ASP A 97 -16.60 18.93 -8.42
N ARG A 98 -17.46 18.68 -9.42
CA ARG A 98 -18.45 17.60 -9.37
C ARG A 98 -17.80 16.22 -9.26
N LEU A 99 -16.66 16.02 -9.91
CA LEU A 99 -15.94 14.75 -9.85
C LEU A 99 -15.30 14.57 -8.47
N GLY A 100 -14.64 15.60 -7.94
CA GLY A 100 -14.08 15.61 -6.60
C GLY A 100 -15.12 15.29 -5.52
N ILE A 101 -16.30 15.93 -5.58
CA ILE A 101 -17.42 15.64 -4.68
C ILE A 101 -17.89 14.20 -4.83
N THR A 102 -18.05 13.70 -6.06
CA THR A 102 -18.50 12.33 -6.32
C THR A 102 -17.53 11.31 -5.72
N TYR A 103 -16.22 11.47 -5.98
CA TYR A 103 -15.21 10.59 -5.39
C TYR A 103 -15.13 10.71 -3.86
N GLY A 104 -15.32 11.91 -3.31
CA GLY A 104 -15.38 12.13 -1.86
C GLY A 104 -16.56 11.42 -1.19
N VAL A 105 -17.75 11.50 -1.79
CA VAL A 105 -18.95 10.80 -1.30
C VAL A 105 -18.80 9.29 -1.40
N LEU A 106 -18.34 8.79 -2.55
CA LEU A 106 -18.09 7.36 -2.74
C LEU A 106 -17.06 6.84 -1.73
N ASN A 107 -15.98 7.59 -1.50
CA ASN A 107 -14.99 7.27 -0.47
C ASN A 107 -15.65 7.14 0.91
N GLY A 108 -16.52 8.08 1.30
CA GLY A 108 -17.26 8.02 2.56
C GLY A 108 -18.16 6.79 2.70
N VAL A 109 -18.89 6.44 1.63
CA VAL A 109 -19.76 5.25 1.59
C VAL A 109 -18.95 3.96 1.75
N PHE A 110 -17.92 3.78 0.92
CA PHE A 110 -17.08 2.56 0.98
C PHE A 110 -16.29 2.47 2.28
N THR A 111 -15.81 3.59 2.82
CA THR A 111 -15.12 3.61 4.14
C THR A 111 -16.08 3.15 5.24
N THR A 112 -17.32 3.65 5.23
CA THR A 112 -18.33 3.27 6.24
C THR A 112 -18.67 1.79 6.18
N LEU A 113 -18.89 1.26 4.96
CA LEU A 113 -19.19 -0.16 4.75
C LEU A 113 -18.00 -1.05 5.16
N GLY A 114 -16.79 -0.65 4.76
CA GLY A 114 -15.55 -1.35 5.09
C GLY A 114 -15.29 -1.37 6.60
N LEU A 115 -15.48 -0.25 7.29
CA LEU A 115 -15.34 -0.14 8.74
C LEU A 115 -16.33 -1.03 9.48
N LEU A 116 -17.59 -1.07 9.04
CA LEU A 116 -18.59 -1.93 9.65
C LEU A 116 -18.20 -3.41 9.55
N ALA A 117 -17.69 -3.84 8.39
CA ALA A 117 -17.15 -5.18 8.20
C ALA A 117 -15.89 -5.43 9.03
N TYR A 118 -14.98 -4.44 9.10
CA TYR A 118 -13.74 -4.51 9.88
C TYR A 118 -14.01 -4.68 11.38
N TYR A 119 -14.92 -3.89 11.95
CA TYR A 119 -15.34 -4.00 13.36
C TYR A 119 -15.96 -5.37 13.64
N ALA A 120 -16.78 -5.85 12.70
CA ALA A 120 -17.38 -7.17 12.79
C ALA A 120 -16.35 -8.31 12.71
N ALA A 121 -15.25 -8.12 11.98
CA ALA A 121 -14.12 -9.05 11.93
C ALA A 121 -13.26 -8.98 13.21
N MET A 122 -12.94 -7.77 13.69
CA MET A 122 -12.15 -7.55 14.92
C MET A 122 -12.83 -8.09 16.18
N GLN A 123 -14.16 -8.09 16.21
CA GLN A 123 -14.94 -8.68 17.29
C GLN A 123 -14.90 -10.22 17.28
N ARG A 124 -14.83 -10.86 16.11
CA ARG A 124 -14.92 -12.33 15.97
C ARG A 124 -13.57 -13.02 15.81
N GLY A 125 -12.54 -12.29 15.39
CA GLY A 125 -11.23 -12.82 15.08
C GLY A 125 -10.11 -12.17 15.90
N PRO A 126 -8.94 -12.80 15.94
CA PRO A 126 -7.75 -12.21 16.55
C PRO A 126 -7.22 -11.07 15.68
N ALA A 127 -6.80 -9.98 16.31
CA ALA A 127 -6.27 -8.81 15.61
C ALA A 127 -5.00 -9.14 14.79
N SER A 128 -4.22 -10.14 15.23
CA SER A 128 -3.04 -10.65 14.52
C SER A 128 -3.38 -11.25 13.15
N LEU A 129 -4.61 -11.71 12.91
CA LEU A 129 -5.04 -12.21 11.59
C LEU A 129 -5.82 -11.15 10.82
N VAL A 130 -6.75 -10.45 11.47
CA VAL A 130 -7.63 -9.48 10.79
C VAL A 130 -6.84 -8.31 10.23
N GLY A 131 -5.83 -7.80 10.95
CA GLY A 131 -4.97 -6.71 10.49
C GLY A 131 -4.25 -7.04 9.16
N PRO A 132 -3.42 -8.10 9.11
CA PRO A 132 -2.72 -8.48 7.89
C PRO A 132 -3.65 -8.82 6.72
N VAL A 133 -4.77 -9.51 6.96
CA VAL A 133 -5.75 -9.84 5.90
C VAL A 133 -6.36 -8.57 5.31
N THR A 134 -6.72 -7.59 6.14
CA THR A 134 -7.32 -6.34 5.66
C THR A 134 -6.30 -5.42 5.00
N ALA A 135 -5.01 -5.54 5.34
CA ALA A 135 -3.91 -4.86 4.66
C ALA A 135 -3.69 -5.33 3.21
N LEU A 136 -4.43 -6.35 2.73
CA LEU A 136 -4.47 -6.77 1.33
C LEU A 136 -5.33 -5.87 0.43
N PHE A 137 -6.06 -4.90 0.97
CA PHE A 137 -6.86 -3.98 0.16
C PHE A 137 -6.09 -3.31 -1.01
N PRO A 138 -4.78 -2.99 -0.93
CA PRO A 138 -4.05 -2.43 -2.07
C PRO A 138 -4.02 -3.38 -3.27
N LEU A 139 -4.14 -4.69 -3.08
CA LEU A 139 -4.24 -5.65 -4.18
C LEU A 139 -5.55 -5.45 -4.95
N VAL A 140 -6.65 -5.26 -4.22
CA VAL A 140 -7.95 -4.91 -4.83
C VAL A 140 -7.82 -3.60 -5.59
N THR A 141 -7.14 -2.60 -5.01
CA THR A 141 -6.87 -1.32 -5.70
C THR A 141 -6.05 -1.50 -6.98
N VAL A 142 -5.01 -2.33 -6.97
CA VAL A 142 -4.19 -2.61 -8.16
C VAL A 142 -5.01 -3.30 -9.25
N VAL A 143 -5.84 -4.29 -8.87
CA VAL A 143 -6.75 -4.96 -9.81
C VAL A 143 -7.75 -3.98 -10.40
N LEU A 144 -8.35 -3.12 -9.57
CA LEU A 144 -9.27 -2.08 -10.04
C LEU A 144 -8.58 -1.05 -10.94
N ALA A 145 -7.35 -0.64 -10.62
CA ALA A 145 -6.56 0.26 -11.47
C ALA A 145 -6.25 -0.37 -12.83
N PHE A 146 -5.92 -1.67 -12.85
CA PHE A 146 -5.72 -2.40 -14.10
C PHE A 146 -7.01 -2.51 -14.93
N VAL A 147 -8.14 -2.84 -14.29
CA VAL A 147 -9.42 -3.06 -14.99
C VAL A 147 -10.10 -1.77 -15.42
N LEU A 148 -10.14 -0.74 -14.56
CA LEU A 148 -10.88 0.50 -14.81
C LEU A 148 -10.03 1.59 -15.45
N LEU A 149 -8.77 1.73 -15.01
CA LEU A 149 -7.85 2.75 -15.50
C LEU A 149 -6.97 2.24 -16.67
N HIS A 150 -7.03 0.95 -16.99
CA HIS A 150 -6.22 0.31 -18.02
C HIS A 150 -4.71 0.52 -17.82
N GLU A 151 -4.26 0.69 -16.57
CA GLU A 151 -2.85 0.86 -16.25
C GLU A 151 -2.09 -0.43 -16.51
N ARG A 152 -0.95 -0.35 -17.20
CA ARG A 152 -0.08 -1.51 -17.47
C ARG A 152 0.72 -1.86 -16.23
N ILE A 153 0.45 -3.03 -15.64
CA ILE A 153 1.23 -3.55 -14.51
C ILE A 153 2.62 -3.98 -15.00
N ASN A 154 3.67 -3.36 -14.45
CA ASN A 154 5.05 -3.76 -14.71
C ASN A 154 5.40 -5.04 -13.91
N LYS A 155 6.31 -5.87 -14.43
CA LYS A 155 6.83 -7.08 -13.76
C LYS A 155 7.33 -6.81 -12.34
N VAL A 156 7.89 -5.62 -12.10
CA VAL A 156 8.34 -5.19 -10.76
C VAL A 156 7.17 -4.96 -9.78
N GLN A 157 6.07 -4.35 -10.23
CA GLN A 157 4.87 -4.18 -9.39
C GLN A 157 4.27 -5.53 -9.04
N MET A 158 4.24 -6.47 -10.01
CA MET A 158 3.76 -7.83 -9.77
C MET A 158 4.65 -8.59 -8.78
N ALA A 159 5.97 -8.44 -8.86
CA ALA A 159 6.88 -8.99 -7.85
C ALA A 159 6.63 -8.38 -6.45
N GLY A 160 6.36 -7.08 -6.37
CA GLY A 160 5.98 -6.41 -5.12
C GLY A 160 4.67 -6.93 -4.52
N VAL A 161 3.66 -7.17 -5.36
CA VAL A 161 2.39 -7.80 -4.96
C VAL A 161 2.61 -9.20 -4.39
N VAL A 162 3.40 -10.04 -5.08
CA VAL A 162 3.74 -11.39 -4.61
C VAL A 162 4.51 -11.33 -3.29
N LEU A 163 5.47 -10.42 -3.15
CA LEU A 163 6.23 -10.25 -1.92
C LEU A 163 5.34 -9.80 -0.75
N ALA A 164 4.42 -8.85 -0.98
CA ALA A 164 3.47 -8.41 0.03
C ALA A 164 2.55 -9.54 0.51
N LEU A 165 2.06 -10.35 -0.44
CA LEU A 165 1.27 -11.56 -0.14
C LEU A 165 2.05 -12.55 0.73
N LEU A 166 3.33 -12.79 0.41
CA LEU A 166 4.20 -13.66 1.20
C LEU A 166 4.47 -13.12 2.60
N SER A 167 4.76 -11.82 2.74
CA SER A 167 4.96 -11.19 4.05
C SER A 167 3.73 -11.34 4.95
N ILE A 168 2.54 -11.17 4.39
CA ILE A 168 1.28 -11.33 5.13
C ILE A 168 1.03 -12.80 5.50
N PHE A 169 1.29 -13.74 4.59
CA PHE A 169 1.20 -15.17 4.89
C PHE A 169 2.08 -15.55 6.08
N ILE A 170 3.33 -15.08 6.11
CA ILE A 170 4.27 -15.32 7.21
C ILE A 170 3.78 -14.67 8.50
N LEU A 171 3.26 -13.43 8.44
CA LEU A 171 2.75 -12.72 9.62
C LEU A 171 1.47 -13.36 10.20
N SER A 172 0.73 -14.10 9.39
CA SER A 172 -0.54 -14.74 9.72
C SER A 172 -0.39 -16.20 10.22
N MET A 173 0.81 -16.77 10.20
CA MET A 173 1.15 -18.09 10.78
C MET A 173 1.48 -17.94 12.27
#